data_AF-A0AAJ2TRT0-F1
#
_entry.id   AF-A0AAJ2TRT0-F1
#
_cell.length_a   1.000
_cell.length_b   1.000
_cell.length_c   1.000
_cell.angle_alpha   90.00
_cell.angle_beta   90.00
_cell.angle_gamma   90.00
#
_symmetry.space_group_name_H-M   'P 1'
#
loop_
_entity.id
_entity.type
_entity.pdbx_description
1 polymer ?
#
loop_
_entity_poly.entity_id
_entity_poly.type
_entity_poly.pdbx_seq_one_letter_code
_entity_poly.pdbx_strand_id
1 'polypeptide(L)'
;MNFNDPDRARDELERAMRSGSPQAIVRAATANIWPLYCFHHRMLVCAVEALPSALLDRHPALKVVHPMTPVLARGARPFKPLVYQDDARSMSPDELDLLTMVQMIAFRFSGDVAAALIYARRLEERILKVPTESRSRVDGPLWFFHFQIGTTLLTAGDTTRALREFATARQLAPLCGQPGARRVALARTALAHAVRGSRKEALRFLSEAEREPEPQPGAAHADAIRATEAAATALVQVETLPDADVLFDSLEGYDSIEVSWPFALLARVRFSLATQRPHDALETLMLARDAHPTQHGSFAGDVVTSGLIEAYVAMGDLVEARDAARRAGAPGILTRLAEARLHLAEGRYGNAVHGLQLILADTHLGPGARDEARALLAWAEYARDGHLDPLVASRLCRQAADISARRMLATVPRQLVAHVAEVSPPDAAQRFTAVVSDLTHPEMTERPKLTAGELRVLNALPRHETTAEIASTFHVSPNTVKSQLASLYRKLGCASRDEAVRVAARLNLLSAASGPE
;
A
#
# COMPACT_ATOMS: atom_id res chain seq x y z
N MET A 1 13.51 35.91 6.84
CA MET A 1 13.66 34.72 7.70
C MET A 1 15.16 34.42 7.84
N ASN A 2 15.64 34.11 9.05
CA ASN A 2 17.01 33.65 9.29
C ASN A 2 17.10 32.16 8.95
N PHE A 3 18.06 31.79 8.10
CA PHE A 3 18.30 30.42 7.68
C PHE A 3 19.66 29.87 8.14
N ASN A 4 20.54 30.70 8.70
CA ASN A 4 21.98 30.47 8.62
C ASN A 4 22.77 30.60 9.92
N ASP A 5 22.14 31.00 11.02
CA ASP A 5 22.83 31.18 12.30
C ASP A 5 22.11 30.43 13.43
N PRO A 6 22.48 29.15 13.69
CA PRO A 6 21.81 28.33 14.70
C PRO A 6 22.04 28.84 16.13
N ASP A 7 23.25 29.32 16.44
CA ASP A 7 23.55 29.86 17.77
C ASP A 7 22.78 31.15 18.03
N ARG A 8 22.74 32.06 17.06
CA ARG A 8 21.91 33.28 17.19
C ARG A 8 20.43 32.94 17.28
N ALA A 9 19.95 31.98 16.50
CA ALA A 9 18.57 31.51 16.56
C ALA A 9 18.22 30.97 17.95
N ARG A 10 19.12 30.19 18.56
CA ARG A 10 19.00 29.73 19.95
C ARG A 10 18.91 30.91 20.91
N ASP A 11 19.88 31.81 20.86
CA ASP A 11 19.99 32.93 21.80
C ASP A 11 18.81 33.91 21.68
N GLU A 12 18.27 34.10 20.48
CA GLU A 12 17.04 34.87 20.23
C GLU A 12 15.80 34.18 20.83
N LEU A 13 15.63 32.88 20.63
CA LEU A 13 14.50 32.15 21.20
C LEU A 13 14.57 32.07 22.72
N GLU A 14 15.75 31.82 23.31
CA GLU A 14 15.95 31.81 24.76
C GLU A 14 15.61 33.16 25.41
N ARG A 15 16.02 34.27 24.78
CA ARG A 15 15.63 35.61 25.25
C ARG A 15 14.12 35.81 25.16
N ALA A 16 13.49 35.37 24.08
CA ALA A 16 12.04 35.46 23.92
C ALA A 16 11.29 34.60 24.96
N MET A 17 11.74 33.37 25.23
CA MET A 17 11.17 32.50 26.26
C MET A 17 11.32 33.10 27.66
N ARG A 18 12.49 33.67 27.99
CA ARG A 18 12.72 34.36 29.28
C ARG A 18 11.82 35.58 29.47
N SER A 19 11.39 36.24 28.39
CA SER A 19 10.47 37.39 28.48
C SER A 19 9.05 36.99 28.90
N GLY A 20 8.68 35.71 28.77
CA GLY A 20 7.32 35.21 29.02
C GLY A 20 6.26 35.71 28.04
N SER A 21 6.59 36.54 27.05
CA SER A 21 5.65 37.07 26.07
C SER A 21 5.39 36.06 24.94
N PRO A 22 4.15 35.56 24.76
CA PRO A 22 3.83 34.65 23.66
C PRO A 22 4.10 35.26 22.28
N GLN A 23 3.92 36.57 22.12
CA GLN A 23 4.20 37.24 20.84
C GLN A 23 5.70 37.36 20.57
N ALA A 24 6.53 37.54 21.60
CA ALA A 24 7.97 37.53 21.43
C ALA A 24 8.46 36.14 21.00
N ILE A 25 7.93 35.08 21.63
CA ILE A 25 8.24 33.69 21.27
C ILE A 25 7.85 33.41 19.82
N VAL A 26 6.62 33.75 19.41
CA VAL A 26 6.14 33.56 18.04
C VAL A 26 7.03 34.28 17.02
N ARG A 27 7.42 35.54 17.28
CA ARG A 27 8.29 36.29 16.38
C ARG A 27 9.66 35.63 16.26
N ALA A 28 10.29 35.29 17.39
CA ALA A 28 11.61 34.66 17.39
C ALA A 28 11.59 33.28 16.71
N ALA A 29 10.60 32.44 17.02
CA ALA A 29 10.44 31.12 16.44
C ALA A 29 10.13 31.17 14.94
N THR A 30 9.22 32.05 14.49
CA THR A 30 8.87 32.18 13.06
C THR A 30 10.04 32.72 12.25
N ALA A 31 10.75 33.72 12.77
CA ALA A 31 11.89 34.30 12.08
C ALA A 31 13.06 33.32 11.94
N ASN A 32 13.20 32.36 12.87
CA ASN A 32 14.34 31.44 12.95
C ASN A 32 13.91 29.96 12.79
N ILE A 33 12.75 29.68 12.19
CA ILE A 33 12.14 28.34 12.25
C ILE A 33 13.05 27.25 11.68
N TRP A 34 13.77 27.53 10.60
CA TRP A 34 14.65 26.56 9.95
C TRP A 34 15.85 26.14 10.82
N PRO A 35 16.75 27.05 11.25
CA PRO A 35 17.87 26.68 12.11
C PRO A 35 17.42 26.10 13.45
N LEU A 36 16.31 26.60 14.02
CA LEU A 36 15.73 26.05 15.24
C LEU A 36 15.24 24.61 15.05
N TYR A 37 14.58 24.32 13.93
CA TYR A 37 14.11 22.97 13.62
C TYR A 37 15.28 22.00 13.44
N CYS A 38 16.33 22.42 12.72
CA CYS A 38 17.46 21.56 12.36
C CYS A 38 18.37 21.27 13.56
N PHE A 39 18.67 22.26 14.39
CA PHE A 39 19.73 22.17 15.41
C PHE A 39 19.24 22.30 16.85
N HIS A 40 18.05 22.86 17.07
CA HIS A 40 17.49 23.12 18.41
C HIS A 40 16.04 22.62 18.54
N HIS A 41 15.73 21.49 17.93
CA HIS A 41 14.36 20.96 17.80
C HIS A 41 13.60 20.90 19.12
N ARG A 42 14.22 20.34 20.17
CA ARG A 42 13.60 20.21 21.49
C ARG A 42 13.23 21.58 22.09
N MET A 43 14.12 22.57 21.97
CA MET A 43 13.86 23.92 22.47
C MET A 43 12.74 24.60 21.67
N LEU A 44 12.72 24.41 20.34
CA LEU A 44 11.63 24.90 19.49
C LEU A 44 10.28 24.29 19.91
N VAL A 45 10.22 22.97 20.11
CA VAL A 45 9.00 22.27 20.53
C VAL A 45 8.52 22.80 21.88
N CYS A 46 9.38 22.88 22.89
CA CYS A 46 9.01 23.43 24.21
C CYS A 46 8.50 24.88 24.12
N ALA A 47 9.10 25.70 23.25
CA ALA A 47 8.65 27.08 23.05
C ALA A 47 7.26 27.14 22.39
N VAL A 48 6.99 26.25 21.43
CA VAL A 48 5.73 26.15 20.70
C VAL A 48 4.61 25.59 21.57
N GLU A 49 4.90 24.60 22.42
CA GLU A 49 3.94 24.01 23.39
C GLU A 49 3.38 25.05 24.36
N ALA A 50 4.18 26.06 24.72
CA ALA A 50 3.78 27.12 25.63
C ALA A 50 2.84 28.17 24.98
N LEU A 51 2.61 28.11 23.66
CA LEU A 51 1.84 29.12 22.95
C LEU A 51 0.32 28.87 23.03
N PRO A 52 -0.49 29.93 23.25
CA PRO A 52 -1.94 29.84 23.14
C PRO A 52 -2.41 29.39 21.75
N SER A 53 -3.45 28.56 21.68
CA SER A 53 -3.98 28.02 20.41
C SER A 53 -4.37 29.10 19.40
N ALA A 54 -4.93 30.23 19.87
CA ALA A 54 -5.31 31.35 19.01
C ALA A 54 -4.11 31.99 18.27
N LEU A 55 -2.90 31.90 18.84
CA LEU A 55 -1.68 32.33 18.14
C LEU A 55 -1.21 31.25 17.17
N LEU A 56 -1.20 29.98 17.57
CA LEU A 56 -0.83 28.86 16.68
C LEU A 56 -1.70 28.81 15.41
N ASP A 57 -2.99 29.11 15.52
CA ASP A 57 -3.91 29.16 14.37
C ASP A 57 -3.51 30.20 13.31
N ARG A 58 -2.83 31.28 13.71
CA ARG A 58 -2.32 32.32 12.81
C ARG A 58 -0.92 32.04 12.28
N HIS A 59 -0.24 31.02 12.82
CA HIS A 59 1.13 30.66 12.45
C HIS A 59 1.22 29.18 12.08
N PRO A 60 0.77 28.79 10.87
CA PRO A 60 0.67 27.39 10.44
C PRO A 60 1.95 26.57 10.60
N ALA A 61 3.12 27.17 10.37
CA ALA A 61 4.40 26.49 10.49
C ALA A 61 4.71 26.07 11.94
N LEU A 62 4.43 26.95 12.91
CA LEU A 62 4.56 26.62 14.33
C LEU A 62 3.51 25.60 14.75
N LYS A 63 2.28 25.70 14.21
CA LYS A 63 1.23 24.73 14.48
C LYS A 63 1.60 23.32 14.02
N VAL A 64 2.25 23.14 12.86
CA VAL A 64 2.76 21.80 12.45
C VAL A 64 3.76 21.23 13.44
N VAL A 65 4.61 22.07 14.04
CA VAL A 65 5.64 21.65 15.01
C VAL A 65 5.02 21.26 16.37
N HIS A 66 3.85 21.80 16.69
CA HIS A 66 3.18 21.51 17.96
C HIS A 66 2.80 20.02 18.06
N PRO A 67 3.17 19.30 19.14
CA PRO A 67 3.04 17.83 19.23
C PRO A 67 1.58 17.35 19.22
N MET A 68 0.64 18.15 19.72
CA MET A 68 -0.78 17.82 19.65
C MET A 68 -1.37 17.88 18.23
N THR A 69 -0.73 18.56 17.28
CA THR A 69 -1.30 18.75 15.94
C THR A 69 -1.54 17.45 15.19
N PRO A 70 -0.56 16.54 15.03
CA PRO A 70 -0.81 15.24 14.40
C PRO A 70 -1.80 14.38 15.19
N VAL A 71 -1.80 14.47 16.53
CA VAL A 71 -2.75 13.72 17.39
C VAL A 71 -4.20 14.17 17.15
N LEU A 72 -4.46 15.48 17.17
CA LEU A 72 -5.81 16.04 17.00
C LEU A 72 -6.32 15.93 15.56
N ALA A 73 -5.42 15.97 14.58
CA ALA A 73 -5.74 15.79 13.17
C ALA A 73 -6.32 14.40 12.86
N ARG A 74 -6.04 13.38 13.70
CA ARG A 74 -6.56 12.03 13.50
C ARG A 74 -8.04 11.87 13.84
N GLY A 75 -8.50 12.44 14.95
CA GLY A 75 -9.80 12.05 15.54
C GLY A 75 -10.86 13.15 15.64
N ALA A 76 -10.49 14.44 15.63
CA ALA A 76 -11.43 15.48 16.05
C ALA A 76 -11.38 16.78 15.26
N ARG A 77 -10.21 17.18 14.73
CA ARG A 77 -10.01 18.51 14.14
C ARG A 77 -9.03 18.45 12.97
N PRO A 78 -9.49 18.27 11.72
CA PRO A 78 -8.60 18.29 10.57
C PRO A 78 -7.84 19.62 10.53
N PHE A 79 -6.51 19.54 10.39
CA PHE A 79 -5.67 20.71 10.27
C PHE A 79 -5.47 21.03 8.79
N LYS A 80 -6.19 22.02 8.29
CA LYS A 80 -6.12 22.49 6.89
C LYS A 80 -5.81 23.98 6.89
N PRO A 81 -4.53 24.39 6.91
CA PRO A 81 -4.16 25.80 6.93
C PRO A 81 -4.56 26.47 5.61
N LEU A 82 -5.63 27.27 5.67
CA LEU A 82 -6.06 28.15 4.60
C LEU A 82 -5.37 29.51 4.79
N VAL A 83 -4.82 30.05 3.71
CA VAL A 83 -4.20 31.39 3.71
C VAL A 83 -5.01 32.29 2.81
N TYR A 84 -5.34 33.47 3.32
CA TYR A 84 -6.06 34.49 2.55
C TYR A 84 -5.16 35.04 1.45
N GLN A 85 -5.74 35.36 0.29
CA GLN A 85 -4.97 35.78 -0.88
C GLN A 85 -4.08 37.01 -0.59
N ASP A 86 -4.54 37.91 0.26
CA ASP A 86 -3.80 39.14 0.60
C ASP A 86 -2.58 38.86 1.48
N ASP A 87 -2.67 37.91 2.42
CA ASP A 87 -1.52 37.47 3.22
C ASP A 87 -0.46 36.83 2.32
N ALA A 88 -0.88 35.96 1.39
CA ALA A 88 0.01 35.27 0.46
C ALA A 88 0.74 36.24 -0.50
N ARG A 89 0.15 37.39 -0.84
CA ARG A 89 0.77 38.42 -1.70
C ARG A 89 1.91 39.17 -1.01
N SER A 90 1.87 39.24 0.32
CA SER A 90 2.89 39.93 1.14
C SER A 90 4.10 39.05 1.49
N MET A 91 4.00 37.74 1.26
CA MET A 91 5.06 36.77 1.58
C MET A 91 6.19 36.82 0.56
N SER A 92 7.42 36.68 1.05
CA SER A 92 8.58 36.40 0.22
C SER A 92 8.45 35.03 -0.47
N PRO A 93 9.19 34.79 -1.58
CA PRO A 93 9.23 33.48 -2.21
C PRO A 93 9.58 32.32 -1.26
N ASP A 94 10.51 32.53 -0.32
CA ASP A 94 10.92 31.53 0.66
C ASP A 94 9.81 31.21 1.68
N GLU A 95 9.10 32.25 2.15
CA GLU A 95 7.95 32.07 3.06
C GLU A 95 6.81 31.30 2.38
N LEU A 96 6.57 31.58 1.10
CA LEU A 96 5.54 30.87 0.32
C LEU A 96 5.91 29.40 0.06
N ASP A 97 7.20 29.08 -0.12
CA ASP A 97 7.68 27.70 -0.23
C ASP A 97 7.46 26.93 1.07
N LEU A 98 7.88 27.51 2.19
CA LEU A 98 7.66 26.92 3.52
C LEU A 98 6.18 26.74 3.83
N LEU A 99 5.35 27.74 3.50
CA LEU A 99 3.90 27.63 3.66
C LEU A 99 3.33 26.50 2.79
N THR A 100 3.74 26.40 1.53
CA THR A 100 3.28 25.34 0.62
C THR A 100 3.64 23.95 1.16
N MET A 101 4.85 23.80 1.71
CA MET A 101 5.28 22.57 2.39
C MET A 101 4.43 22.30 3.64
N VAL A 102 4.16 23.31 4.47
CA VAL A 102 3.32 23.18 5.67
C VAL A 102 1.90 22.74 5.32
N GLN A 103 1.31 23.31 4.26
CA GLN A 103 0.00 22.90 3.76
C GLN A 103 0.02 21.43 3.33
N MET A 104 1.04 21.02 2.56
CA MET A 104 1.23 19.61 2.17
C MET A 104 1.26 18.67 3.39
N ILE A 105 2.05 19.00 4.43
CA ILE A 105 2.14 18.19 5.66
C ILE A 105 0.79 18.14 6.39
N ALA A 106 0.10 19.27 6.49
CA ALA A 106 -1.16 19.40 7.21
C ALA A 106 -2.30 18.58 6.58
N PHE A 107 -2.44 18.65 5.26
CA PHE A 107 -3.39 17.82 4.51
C PHE A 107 -3.08 16.33 4.68
N ARG A 108 -1.79 15.95 4.69
CA ARG A 108 -1.36 14.58 4.94
C ARG A 108 -1.72 14.08 6.35
N PHE A 109 -1.51 14.88 7.39
CA PHE A 109 -1.96 14.55 8.76
C PHE A 109 -3.48 14.39 8.86
N SER A 110 -4.23 15.12 8.04
CA SER A 110 -5.69 15.05 8.02
C SER A 110 -6.25 13.91 7.16
N GLY A 111 -5.39 13.02 6.62
CA GLY A 111 -5.79 11.90 5.75
C GLY A 111 -6.13 12.26 4.31
N ASP A 112 -6.04 13.55 3.95
CA ASP A 112 -6.39 14.07 2.62
C ASP A 112 -5.14 14.11 1.73
N VAL A 113 -4.62 12.92 1.41
CA VAL A 113 -3.38 12.76 0.64
C VAL A 113 -3.53 13.26 -0.80
N ALA A 114 -4.73 13.16 -1.38
CA ALA A 114 -5.04 13.75 -2.67
C ALA A 114 -4.81 15.27 -2.68
N ALA A 115 -5.28 16.00 -1.66
CA ALA A 115 -4.98 17.43 -1.52
C ALA A 115 -3.48 17.67 -1.25
N ALA A 116 -2.84 16.86 -0.41
CA ALA A 116 -1.40 16.98 -0.17
C ALA A 116 -0.57 16.88 -1.47
N LEU A 117 -0.94 16.01 -2.41
CA LEU A 117 -0.30 15.90 -3.72
C LEU A 117 -0.43 17.15 -4.59
N ILE A 118 -1.52 17.92 -4.45
CA ILE A 118 -1.67 19.21 -5.14
C ILE A 118 -0.58 20.18 -4.67
N TYR A 119 -0.35 20.26 -3.35
CA TYR A 119 0.70 21.11 -2.78
C TYR A 119 2.11 20.58 -3.06
N ALA A 120 2.28 19.25 -3.12
CA ALA A 120 3.54 18.64 -3.55
C ALA A 120 3.91 19.10 -4.98
N ARG A 121 2.98 18.99 -5.94
CA ARG A 121 3.17 19.47 -7.32
C ARG A 121 3.43 20.97 -7.38
N ARG A 122 2.71 21.76 -6.58
CA ARG A 122 2.93 23.20 -6.51
C ARG A 122 4.35 23.54 -6.03
N LEU A 123 4.86 22.82 -5.02
CA LEU A 123 6.20 23.01 -4.52
C LEU A 123 7.26 22.54 -5.54
N GLU A 124 7.06 21.38 -6.20
CA GLU A 124 7.92 20.90 -7.30
C GLU A 124 8.04 21.97 -8.40
N GLU A 125 6.92 22.54 -8.87
CA GLU A 125 6.93 23.58 -9.89
C GLU A 125 7.65 24.85 -9.45
N ARG A 126 7.50 25.24 -8.18
CA ARG A 126 8.18 26.41 -7.62
C ARG A 126 9.69 26.19 -7.48
N ILE A 127 10.13 24.98 -7.13
CA ILE A 127 11.55 24.59 -7.13
C ILE A 127 12.17 24.77 -8.50
N LEU A 128 11.45 24.42 -9.56
CA LEU A 128 11.95 24.54 -10.93
C LEU A 128 11.90 25.96 -11.49
N LYS A 129 10.84 26.73 -11.19
CA LYS A 129 10.53 27.98 -11.91
C LYS A 129 10.91 29.25 -11.18
N VAL A 130 11.08 29.21 -9.86
CA VAL A 130 11.26 30.42 -9.03
C VAL A 130 12.66 30.39 -8.41
N PRO A 131 13.59 31.29 -8.77
CA PRO A 131 14.86 31.37 -8.06
C PRO A 131 14.65 31.89 -6.63
N THR A 132 15.32 31.28 -5.66
CA THR A 132 15.27 31.70 -4.25
C THR A 132 16.64 31.52 -3.62
N GLU A 133 17.10 32.49 -2.83
CA GLU A 133 18.42 32.43 -2.20
C GLU A 133 18.55 31.23 -1.27
N SER A 134 17.52 30.93 -0.45
CA SER A 134 17.57 29.83 0.52
C SER A 134 17.86 28.47 -0.11
N ARG A 135 17.40 28.21 -1.33
CA ARG A 135 17.58 26.92 -2.04
C ARG A 135 18.92 26.80 -2.76
N SER A 136 19.59 27.92 -3.02
CA SER A 136 20.95 27.92 -3.55
C SER A 136 22.00 27.64 -2.47
N ARG A 137 21.58 27.65 -1.19
CA ARG A 137 22.46 27.42 -0.05
C ARG A 137 22.57 25.95 0.29
N VAL A 138 23.75 25.58 0.75
CA VAL A 138 24.12 24.23 1.17
C VAL A 138 23.41 23.82 2.46
N ASP A 139 23.22 24.77 3.37
CA ASP A 139 22.50 24.66 4.67
C ASP A 139 21.00 24.94 4.57
N GLY A 140 20.50 25.16 3.35
CA GLY A 140 19.11 25.53 3.08
C GLY A 140 18.10 24.39 3.16
N PRO A 141 16.79 24.72 3.06
CA PRO A 141 15.69 23.75 3.21
C PRO A 141 15.45 22.85 1.98
N LEU A 142 16.25 22.96 0.92
CA LEU A 142 15.99 22.26 -0.34
C LEU A 142 15.93 20.73 -0.18
N TRP A 143 16.85 20.14 0.60
CA TRP A 143 16.84 18.71 0.87
C TRP A 143 15.52 18.27 1.54
N PHE A 144 14.99 19.11 2.42
CA PHE A 144 13.77 18.84 3.18
C PHE A 144 12.52 18.98 2.34
N PHE A 145 12.51 19.92 1.38
CA PHE A 145 11.44 20.03 0.40
C PHE A 145 11.31 18.74 -0.42
N HIS A 146 12.42 18.26 -0.99
CA HIS A 146 12.45 16.98 -1.70
C HIS A 146 12.03 15.81 -0.77
N PHE A 147 12.53 15.77 0.46
CA PHE A 147 12.12 14.76 1.44
C PHE A 147 10.60 14.77 1.73
N GLN A 148 9.98 15.94 1.88
CA GLN A 148 8.55 16.05 2.17
C GLN A 148 7.68 15.78 0.93
N ILE A 149 8.11 16.16 -0.27
CA ILE A 149 7.46 15.80 -1.54
C ILE A 149 7.49 14.28 -1.70
N GLY A 150 8.68 13.67 -1.57
CA GLY A 150 8.86 12.22 -1.65
C GLY A 150 8.02 11.46 -0.62
N THR A 151 7.94 11.99 0.61
CA THR A 151 7.07 11.44 1.66
C THR A 151 5.60 11.42 1.24
N THR A 152 5.11 12.52 0.67
CA THR A 152 3.73 12.65 0.22
C THR A 152 3.41 11.71 -0.94
N LEU A 153 4.34 11.59 -1.89
CA LEU A 153 4.24 10.63 -2.99
C LEU A 153 4.20 9.18 -2.48
N LEU A 154 5.05 8.84 -1.52
CA LEU A 154 5.06 7.52 -0.91
C LEU A 154 3.74 7.22 -0.18
N THR A 155 3.17 8.19 0.56
CA THR A 155 1.85 8.02 1.20
C THR A 155 0.70 7.92 0.20
N ALA A 156 0.89 8.35 -1.04
CA ALA A 156 -0.06 8.14 -2.13
C ALA A 156 0.16 6.82 -2.90
N GLY A 157 1.18 6.04 -2.53
CA GLY A 157 1.56 4.81 -3.22
C GLY A 157 2.46 5.01 -4.45
N ASP A 158 2.83 6.23 -4.80
CA ASP A 158 3.73 6.54 -5.92
C ASP A 158 5.20 6.37 -5.52
N THR A 159 5.59 5.11 -5.36
CA THR A 159 6.94 4.73 -4.98
C THR A 159 8.00 5.13 -6.00
N THR A 160 7.67 5.19 -7.30
CA THR A 160 8.63 5.51 -8.36
C THR A 160 9.07 6.96 -8.29
N ARG A 161 8.12 7.90 -8.17
CA ARG A 161 8.46 9.31 -8.03
C ARG A 161 9.04 9.60 -6.65
N ALA A 162 8.54 8.96 -5.60
CA ALA A 162 9.09 9.10 -4.24
C ALA A 162 10.59 8.74 -4.19
N LEU A 163 11.02 7.65 -4.83
CA LEU A 163 12.43 7.26 -4.87
C LEU A 163 13.33 8.30 -5.54
N ARG A 164 12.84 9.03 -6.56
CA ARG A 164 13.60 10.13 -7.20
C ARG A 164 13.80 11.28 -6.24
N GLU A 165 12.73 11.68 -5.54
CA GLU A 165 12.78 12.75 -4.55
C GLU A 165 13.70 12.40 -3.37
N PHE A 166 13.64 11.17 -2.87
CA PHE A 166 14.54 10.72 -1.80
C PHE A 166 15.99 10.61 -2.26
N ALA A 167 16.25 10.28 -3.53
CA ALA A 167 17.61 10.30 -4.06
C ALA A 167 18.21 11.71 -4.02
N THR A 168 17.46 12.72 -4.45
CA THR A 168 17.87 14.13 -4.36
C THR A 168 18.07 14.55 -2.90
N ALA A 169 17.11 14.26 -2.02
CA ALA A 169 17.21 14.58 -0.59
C ALA A 169 18.46 13.96 0.04
N ARG A 170 18.79 12.70 -0.27
CA ARG A 170 19.96 11.99 0.25
C ARG A 170 21.29 12.53 -0.27
N GLN A 171 21.32 13.07 -1.49
CA GLN A 171 22.51 13.73 -2.04
C GLN A 171 22.75 15.09 -1.37
N LEU A 172 21.69 15.82 -1.04
CA LEU A 172 21.76 17.14 -0.39
C LEU A 172 21.95 17.05 1.13
N ALA A 173 21.37 16.05 1.80
CA ALA A 173 21.38 15.93 3.27
C ALA A 173 22.78 15.97 3.93
N PRO A 174 23.84 15.32 3.40
CA PRO A 174 25.18 15.43 3.98
C PRO A 174 25.72 16.86 4.01
N LEU A 175 25.23 17.71 3.10
CA LEU A 175 25.73 19.06 2.92
C LEU A 175 25.12 20.05 3.92
N CYS A 176 23.89 19.80 4.39
CA CYS A 176 23.17 20.73 5.26
C CYS A 176 23.61 20.68 6.74
N GLY A 177 24.41 19.70 7.14
CA GLY A 177 24.91 19.55 8.51
C GLY A 177 23.87 19.14 9.57
N GLN A 178 22.59 18.96 9.20
CA GLN A 178 21.55 18.56 10.15
C GLN A 178 21.73 17.09 10.60
N PRO A 179 21.77 16.82 11.93
CA PRO A 179 21.81 15.46 12.46
C PRO A 179 20.61 14.62 11.98
N GLY A 180 20.88 13.41 11.49
CA GLY A 180 19.84 12.46 11.07
C GLY A 180 19.19 12.74 9.71
N ALA A 181 19.48 13.86 9.03
CA ALA A 181 18.87 14.19 7.75
C ALA A 181 19.13 13.14 6.65
N ARG A 182 20.36 12.60 6.60
CA ARG A 182 20.70 11.52 5.66
C ARG A 182 20.03 10.20 6.06
N ARG A 183 20.02 9.86 7.34
CA ARG A 183 19.40 8.62 7.85
C ARG A 183 17.91 8.57 7.59
N VAL A 184 17.17 9.67 7.82
CA VAL A 184 15.73 9.71 7.54
C VAL A 184 15.42 9.56 6.04
N ALA A 185 16.25 10.12 5.15
CA ALA A 185 16.12 9.93 3.71
C ALA A 185 16.43 8.47 3.29
N LEU A 186 17.46 7.85 3.89
CA LEU A 186 17.80 6.43 3.68
C LEU A 186 16.66 5.52 4.14
N ALA A 187 16.13 5.72 5.35
CA ALA A 187 15.02 4.95 5.90
C ALA A 187 13.78 5.00 4.99
N ARG A 188 13.41 6.19 4.46
CA ARG A 188 12.29 6.33 3.51
C ARG A 188 12.56 5.71 2.15
N THR A 189 13.80 5.73 1.69
CA THR A 189 14.22 5.03 0.47
C THR A 189 14.08 3.52 0.64
N ALA A 190 14.53 2.98 1.78
CA ALA A 190 14.37 1.57 2.12
C ALA A 190 12.90 1.15 2.17
N LEU A 191 12.05 1.95 2.84
CA LEU A 191 10.62 1.71 2.92
C LEU A 191 9.96 1.68 1.53
N ALA A 192 10.28 2.64 0.65
CA ALA A 192 9.76 2.66 -0.71
C ALA A 192 10.18 1.42 -1.51
N HIS A 193 11.42 0.93 -1.35
CA HIS A 193 11.86 -0.33 -1.97
C HIS A 193 11.16 -1.56 -1.38
N ALA A 194 10.93 -1.59 -0.06
CA ALA A 194 10.23 -2.69 0.61
C ALA A 194 8.80 -2.84 0.08
N VAL A 195 8.06 -1.73 -0.04
CA VAL A 195 6.70 -1.69 -0.64
C VAL A 195 6.69 -2.17 -2.08
N ARG A 196 7.70 -1.81 -2.87
CA ARG A 196 7.85 -2.28 -4.26
C ARG A 196 8.16 -3.77 -4.37
N GLY A 197 8.53 -4.44 -3.28
CA GLY A 197 9.06 -5.80 -3.29
C GLY A 197 10.51 -5.90 -3.77
N SER A 198 11.26 -4.79 -3.79
CA SER A 198 12.69 -4.77 -4.16
C SER A 198 13.55 -5.10 -2.93
N ARG A 199 13.45 -6.31 -2.40
CA ARG A 199 14.05 -6.72 -1.11
C ARG A 199 15.54 -6.41 -0.99
N LYS A 200 16.34 -6.72 -2.01
CA LYS A 200 17.79 -6.48 -2.01
C LYS A 200 18.12 -5.00 -1.82
N GLU A 201 17.39 -4.12 -2.51
CA GLU A 201 17.57 -2.67 -2.41
C GLU A 201 17.10 -2.13 -1.05
N ALA A 202 15.98 -2.65 -0.53
CA ALA A 202 15.49 -2.27 0.79
C ALA A 202 16.53 -2.60 1.88
N LEU A 203 17.07 -3.82 1.89
CA LEU A 203 18.12 -4.24 2.82
C LEU A 203 19.42 -3.44 2.65
N ARG A 204 19.81 -3.14 1.41
CA ARG A 204 20.98 -2.29 1.15
C ARG A 204 20.83 -0.93 1.81
N PHE A 205 19.68 -0.28 1.64
CA PHE A 205 19.42 1.04 2.21
C PHE A 205 19.21 1.02 3.73
N LEU A 206 18.62 -0.04 4.31
CA LEU A 206 18.59 -0.25 5.76
C LEU A 206 20.02 -0.35 6.33
N SER A 207 20.87 -1.17 5.71
CA SER A 207 22.27 -1.30 6.12
C SER A 207 23.05 0.01 5.96
N GLU A 208 22.76 0.83 4.95
CA GLU A 208 23.32 2.18 4.84
C GLU A 208 22.83 3.10 5.97
N ALA A 209 21.55 3.04 6.34
CA ALA A 209 20.97 3.84 7.43
C ALA A 209 21.56 3.46 8.80
N GLU A 210 21.79 2.17 9.05
CA GLU A 210 22.41 1.66 10.28
C GLU A 210 23.85 2.16 10.50
N ARG A 211 24.56 2.53 9.43
CA ARG A 211 25.91 3.12 9.52
C ARG A 211 25.89 4.60 9.88
N GLU A 212 24.73 5.26 9.77
CA GLU A 212 24.57 6.65 10.19
C GLU A 212 24.37 6.73 11.71
N PRO A 213 24.83 7.81 12.37
CA PRO A 213 24.70 7.97 13.81
C PRO A 213 23.26 7.78 14.31
N GLU A 214 23.12 7.14 15.47
CA GLU A 214 21.82 6.94 16.11
C GLU A 214 21.17 8.29 16.46
N PRO A 215 19.88 8.50 16.11
CA PRO A 215 19.19 9.74 16.43
C PRO A 215 19.11 9.94 17.94
N GLN A 216 19.57 11.10 18.43
CA GLN A 216 19.41 11.44 19.84
C GLN A 216 17.92 11.53 20.22
N PRO A 217 17.54 11.09 21.43
CA PRO A 217 16.16 11.24 21.90
C PRO A 217 15.70 12.71 21.84
N GLY A 218 14.54 12.95 21.22
CA GLY A 218 13.99 14.29 21.03
C GLY A 218 14.66 15.13 19.94
N ALA A 219 15.58 14.56 19.15
CA ALA A 219 16.05 15.19 17.91
C ALA A 219 14.96 15.16 16.83
N ALA A 220 15.02 16.10 15.89
CA ALA A 220 14.14 16.10 14.73
C ALA A 220 14.22 14.74 14.01
N HIS A 221 13.06 14.18 13.65
CA HIS A 221 12.91 12.90 12.95
C HIS A 221 13.29 11.62 13.72
N ALA A 222 13.70 11.68 14.99
CA ALA A 222 14.16 10.48 15.71
C ALA A 222 13.11 9.35 15.74
N ASP A 223 11.86 9.67 16.08
CA ASP A 223 10.75 8.70 16.10
C ASP A 223 10.38 8.23 14.69
N ALA A 224 10.28 9.17 13.74
CA ALA A 224 10.02 8.87 12.34
C ALA A 224 11.05 7.93 11.72
N ILE A 225 12.35 8.07 12.06
CA ILE A 225 13.42 7.17 11.61
C ILE A 225 13.16 5.76 12.13
N ARG A 226 13.00 5.60 13.45
CA ARG A 226 12.79 4.29 14.08
C ARG A 226 11.55 3.60 13.53
N ALA A 227 10.43 4.29 13.46
CA ALA A 227 9.18 3.72 12.96
C ALA A 227 9.27 3.33 11.46
N THR A 228 9.95 4.16 10.64
CA THR A 228 10.18 3.86 9.23
C THR A 228 11.11 2.65 9.02
N GLU A 229 12.22 2.57 9.77
CA GLU A 229 13.17 1.45 9.70
C GLU A 229 12.50 0.15 10.16
N ALA A 230 11.70 0.19 11.23
CA ALA A 230 10.93 -0.95 11.72
C ALA A 230 9.89 -1.43 10.69
N ALA A 231 9.11 -0.51 10.09
CA ALA A 231 8.14 -0.85 9.07
C ALA A 231 8.79 -1.43 7.80
N ALA A 232 9.90 -0.86 7.34
CA ALA A 232 10.65 -1.37 6.19
C ALA A 232 11.23 -2.76 6.46
N THR A 233 11.77 -2.99 7.67
CA THR A 233 12.29 -4.29 8.11
C THR A 233 11.18 -5.33 8.16
N ALA A 234 10.03 -5.00 8.75
CA ALA A 234 8.89 -5.91 8.81
C ALA A 234 8.34 -6.26 7.41
N LEU A 235 8.26 -5.29 6.48
CA LEU A 235 7.88 -5.56 5.09
C LEU A 235 8.89 -6.42 4.34
N VAL A 236 10.17 -6.37 4.69
CA VAL A 236 11.19 -7.28 4.12
C VAL A 236 11.08 -8.68 4.73
N GLN A 237 10.88 -8.76 6.04
CA GLN A 237 10.83 -10.02 6.78
C GLN A 237 9.56 -10.81 6.48
N VAL A 238 8.44 -10.12 6.26
CA VAL A 238 7.16 -10.78 5.94
C VAL A 238 7.22 -11.55 4.63
N GLU A 239 8.17 -11.27 3.73
CA GLU A 239 8.28 -11.98 2.46
C GLU A 239 8.97 -13.35 2.59
N THR A 240 9.64 -13.65 3.73
CA THR A 240 10.44 -14.88 3.92
C THR A 240 9.84 -15.89 4.91
N LEU A 241 9.22 -15.42 6.00
CA LEU A 241 8.55 -16.13 7.12
C LEU A 241 9.06 -17.54 7.48
N PRO A 242 9.89 -17.63 8.54
CA PRO A 242 9.35 -18.07 9.85
C PRO A 242 9.79 -17.26 11.11
N ASP A 243 9.03 -17.45 12.21
CA ASP A 243 9.14 -16.98 13.61
C ASP A 243 9.39 -15.48 13.85
N ALA A 244 8.45 -14.65 13.40
CA ALA A 244 8.55 -13.19 13.41
C ALA A 244 7.51 -12.50 14.31
N ASP A 245 6.73 -13.22 15.13
CA ASP A 245 5.70 -12.61 15.99
C ASP A 245 6.30 -11.50 16.88
N VAL A 246 7.50 -11.71 17.45
CA VAL A 246 8.22 -10.69 18.25
C VAL A 246 8.51 -9.42 17.45
N LEU A 247 8.88 -9.54 16.17
CA LEU A 247 9.13 -8.38 15.31
C LEU A 247 7.82 -7.61 15.07
N PHE A 248 6.73 -8.32 14.77
CA PHE A 248 5.45 -7.67 14.50
C PHE A 248 4.84 -7.07 15.77
N ASP A 249 5.01 -7.68 16.94
CA ASP A 249 4.60 -7.12 18.22
C ASP A 249 5.36 -5.84 18.58
N SER A 250 6.61 -5.71 18.13
CA SER A 250 7.45 -4.52 18.34
C SER A 250 7.11 -3.34 17.42
N LEU A 251 6.29 -3.55 16.38
CA LEU A 251 5.87 -2.47 15.49
C LEU A 251 5.00 -1.45 16.23
N GLU A 252 4.98 -0.24 15.69
CA GLU A 252 4.10 0.83 16.18
C GLU A 252 2.64 0.40 16.31
N GLY A 253 1.93 1.04 17.25
CA GLY A 253 0.51 0.83 17.46
C GLY A 253 -0.31 1.17 16.22
N TYR A 254 -1.48 0.55 16.09
CA TYR A 254 -2.43 0.84 15.00
C TYR A 254 -2.89 2.31 15.00
N ASP A 255 -2.81 2.97 16.15
CA ASP A 255 -3.10 4.37 16.39
C ASP A 255 -1.85 5.27 16.34
N SER A 256 -0.76 4.83 15.71
CA SER A 256 0.45 5.64 15.56
C SER A 256 0.18 6.94 14.79
N ILE A 257 0.88 8.01 15.18
CA ILE A 257 0.88 9.29 14.44
C ILE A 257 1.97 9.37 13.36
N GLU A 258 2.88 8.40 13.35
CA GLU A 258 3.97 8.39 12.39
C GLU A 258 3.48 8.01 11.00
N VAL A 259 4.05 8.64 9.99
CA VAL A 259 3.64 8.42 8.59
C VAL A 259 3.91 6.98 8.11
N SER A 260 4.69 6.19 8.86
CA SER A 260 4.99 4.78 8.58
C SER A 260 3.86 3.81 8.95
N TRP A 261 2.84 4.23 9.72
CA TRP A 261 1.81 3.33 10.23
C TRP A 261 1.11 2.45 9.18
N PRO A 262 0.78 2.93 7.95
CA PRO A 262 0.10 2.09 6.97
C PRO A 262 1.00 0.98 6.44
N PHE A 263 2.32 1.19 6.49
CA PHE A 263 3.31 0.23 6.02
C PHE A 263 3.56 -0.85 7.08
N ALA A 264 3.60 -0.45 8.35
CA ALA A 264 3.59 -1.39 9.47
C ALA A 264 2.30 -2.24 9.48
N LEU A 265 1.14 -1.61 9.25
CA LEU A 265 -0.15 -2.29 9.09
C LEU A 265 -0.10 -3.31 7.94
N LEU A 266 0.40 -2.92 6.76
CA LEU A 266 0.54 -3.84 5.63
C LEU A 266 1.39 -5.07 5.99
N ALA A 267 2.48 -4.87 6.72
CA ALA A 267 3.35 -5.96 7.16
C ALA A 267 2.61 -6.92 8.12
N ARG A 268 1.89 -6.38 9.12
CA ARG A 268 1.07 -7.16 10.06
C ARG A 268 -0.01 -7.97 9.33
N VAL A 269 -0.77 -7.33 8.46
CA VAL A 269 -1.87 -7.96 7.70
C VAL A 269 -1.35 -9.07 6.80
N ARG A 270 -0.25 -8.82 6.08
CA ARG A 270 0.42 -9.83 5.25
C ARG A 270 0.87 -11.04 6.07
N PHE A 271 1.41 -10.81 7.26
CA PHE A 271 1.84 -11.88 8.15
C PHE A 271 0.67 -12.71 8.66
N SER A 272 -0.38 -12.07 9.16
CA SER A 272 -1.60 -12.75 9.63
C SER A 272 -2.26 -13.56 8.52
N LEU A 273 -2.39 -13.02 7.31
CA LEU A 273 -2.97 -13.73 6.17
C LEU A 273 -2.09 -14.91 5.72
N ALA A 274 -0.77 -14.72 5.62
CA ALA A 274 0.15 -15.79 5.23
C ALA A 274 0.21 -16.93 6.27
N THR A 275 -0.05 -16.63 7.53
CA THR A 275 -0.10 -17.62 8.63
C THR A 275 -1.51 -18.14 8.93
N GLN A 276 -2.48 -17.94 8.02
CA GLN A 276 -3.86 -18.43 8.13
C GLN A 276 -4.61 -17.91 9.38
N ARG A 277 -4.36 -16.66 9.77
CA ARG A 277 -5.04 -15.93 10.85
C ARG A 277 -5.86 -14.75 10.30
N PRO A 278 -6.89 -14.98 9.46
CA PRO A 278 -7.64 -13.89 8.82
C PRO A 278 -8.48 -13.05 9.80
N HIS A 279 -8.91 -13.62 10.93
CA HIS A 279 -9.62 -12.87 11.97
C HIS A 279 -8.71 -11.82 12.65
N ASP A 280 -7.46 -12.16 12.93
CA ASP A 280 -6.47 -11.22 13.50
C ASP A 280 -6.16 -10.09 12.52
N ALA A 281 -6.07 -10.41 11.23
CA ALA A 281 -5.93 -9.41 10.18
C ALA A 281 -7.13 -8.46 10.15
N LEU A 282 -8.35 -9.00 10.18
CA LEU A 282 -9.59 -8.21 10.18
C LEU A 282 -9.67 -7.27 11.38
N GLU A 283 -9.42 -7.77 12.59
CA GLU A 283 -9.43 -6.95 13.81
C GLU A 283 -8.41 -5.80 13.73
N THR A 284 -7.18 -6.12 13.32
CA THR A 284 -6.12 -5.11 13.16
C THR A 284 -6.50 -4.03 12.14
N LEU A 285 -7.13 -4.43 11.03
CA LEU A 285 -7.62 -3.50 9.99
C LEU A 285 -8.75 -2.60 10.49
N MET A 286 -9.68 -3.15 11.27
CA MET A 286 -10.79 -2.39 11.84
C MET A 286 -10.29 -1.37 12.87
N LEU A 287 -9.42 -1.78 13.79
CA LEU A 287 -8.80 -0.88 14.77
C LEU A 287 -8.02 0.25 14.10
N ALA A 288 -7.24 -0.06 13.06
CA ALA A 288 -6.51 0.97 12.31
C ALA A 288 -7.46 1.91 11.55
N ARG A 289 -8.53 1.40 10.93
CA ARG A 289 -9.52 2.23 10.24
C ARG A 289 -10.21 3.20 11.20
N ASP A 290 -10.55 2.74 12.40
CA ASP A 290 -11.29 3.54 13.37
C ASP A 290 -10.39 4.53 14.13
N ALA A 291 -9.08 4.27 14.20
CA ALA A 291 -8.09 5.15 14.82
C ALA A 291 -7.61 6.33 13.93
N HIS A 292 -8.01 6.35 12.66
CA HIS A 292 -7.53 7.30 11.65
C HIS A 292 -8.67 7.96 10.87
N PRO A 293 -8.47 9.19 10.36
CA PRO A 293 -9.47 9.85 9.53
C PRO A 293 -9.57 9.16 8.17
N THR A 294 -10.65 9.42 7.44
CA THR A 294 -10.83 8.86 6.08
C THR A 294 -9.62 9.16 5.19
N GLN A 295 -9.02 8.09 4.67
CA GLN A 295 -7.74 8.10 3.96
C GLN A 295 -7.94 8.18 2.43
N HIS A 296 -8.50 9.29 1.94
CA HIS A 296 -8.91 9.40 0.54
C HIS A 296 -7.71 9.42 -0.44
N GLY A 297 -7.69 8.48 -1.38
CA GLY A 297 -6.64 8.37 -2.41
C GLY A 297 -5.25 8.08 -1.86
N SER A 298 -5.15 7.50 -0.66
CA SER A 298 -3.88 7.19 -0.01
C SER A 298 -3.54 5.70 -0.04
N PHE A 299 -2.25 5.42 0.13
CA PHE A 299 -1.74 4.07 0.33
C PHE A 299 -2.38 3.40 1.55
N ALA A 300 -2.71 4.16 2.59
CA ALA A 300 -3.39 3.62 3.77
C ALA A 300 -4.80 3.11 3.44
N GLY A 301 -5.55 3.87 2.65
CA GLY A 301 -6.86 3.43 2.14
C GLY A 301 -6.74 2.17 1.28
N ASP A 302 -5.70 2.07 0.45
CA ASP A 302 -5.43 0.90 -0.38
C ASP A 302 -5.10 -0.35 0.46
N VAL A 303 -4.23 -0.21 1.47
CA VAL A 303 -3.89 -1.29 2.42
C VAL A 303 -5.11 -1.79 3.18
N VAL A 304 -5.92 -0.87 3.71
CA VAL A 304 -7.13 -1.23 4.48
C VAL A 304 -8.12 -1.97 3.59
N THR A 305 -8.41 -1.43 2.41
CA THR A 305 -9.38 -2.03 1.49
C THR A 305 -8.91 -3.39 1.00
N SER A 306 -7.66 -3.51 0.54
CA SER A 306 -7.11 -4.79 0.09
C SER A 306 -7.09 -5.84 1.19
N GLY A 307 -6.68 -5.45 2.40
CA GLY A 307 -6.63 -6.33 3.56
C GLY A 307 -8.00 -6.87 3.95
N LEU A 308 -9.04 -6.02 3.90
CA LEU A 308 -10.42 -6.44 4.17
C LEU A 308 -10.89 -7.45 3.13
N ILE A 309 -10.67 -7.18 1.84
CA ILE A 309 -11.03 -8.13 0.76
C ILE A 309 -10.35 -9.47 0.98
N GLU A 310 -9.03 -9.49 1.21
CA GLU A 310 -8.28 -10.73 1.39
C GLU A 310 -8.67 -11.50 2.66
N ALA A 311 -8.93 -10.81 3.78
CA ALA A 311 -9.41 -11.43 5.01
C ALA A 311 -10.80 -12.06 4.82
N TYR A 312 -11.74 -11.36 4.19
CA TYR A 312 -13.06 -11.90 3.88
C TYR A 312 -13.01 -13.08 2.92
N VAL A 313 -12.18 -13.02 1.88
CA VAL A 313 -11.95 -14.15 0.96
C VAL A 313 -11.40 -15.36 1.72
N ALA A 314 -10.41 -15.16 2.61
CA ALA A 314 -9.81 -16.24 3.40
C ALA A 314 -10.82 -16.89 4.39
N MET A 315 -11.79 -16.13 4.90
CA MET A 315 -12.89 -16.65 5.73
C MET A 315 -14.04 -17.27 4.91
N GLY A 316 -14.03 -17.14 3.57
CA GLY A 316 -15.11 -17.58 2.70
C GLY A 316 -16.31 -16.62 2.61
N ASP A 317 -16.24 -15.43 3.20
CA ASP A 317 -17.29 -14.42 3.14
C ASP A 317 -17.17 -13.56 1.88
N LEU A 318 -17.58 -14.14 0.74
CA LEU A 318 -17.50 -13.47 -0.56
C LEU A 318 -18.49 -12.30 -0.70
N VAL A 319 -19.49 -12.18 0.18
CA VAL A 319 -20.46 -11.08 0.16
C VAL A 319 -19.80 -9.82 0.72
N GLU A 320 -19.21 -9.92 1.90
CA GLU A 320 -18.48 -8.81 2.53
C GLU A 320 -17.23 -8.43 1.73
N ALA A 321 -16.51 -9.40 1.16
CA ALA A 321 -15.39 -9.12 0.27
C ALA A 321 -15.79 -8.26 -0.94
N ARG A 322 -16.94 -8.59 -1.57
CA ARG A 322 -17.47 -7.82 -2.70
C ARG A 322 -17.94 -6.43 -2.27
N ASP A 323 -18.51 -6.32 -1.08
CA ASP A 323 -18.94 -5.03 -0.58
C ASP A 323 -17.76 -4.11 -0.27
N ALA A 324 -16.70 -4.63 0.35
CA ALA A 324 -15.44 -3.92 0.54
C ALA A 324 -14.85 -3.43 -0.80
N ALA A 325 -14.82 -4.28 -1.82
CA ALA A 325 -14.37 -3.91 -3.17
C ALA A 325 -15.24 -2.81 -3.81
N ARG A 326 -16.58 -2.88 -3.69
CA ARG A 326 -17.48 -1.85 -4.25
C ARG A 326 -17.32 -0.47 -3.60
N ARG A 327 -16.97 -0.42 -2.32
CA ARG A 327 -16.72 0.85 -1.61
C ARG A 327 -15.38 1.48 -2.01
N ALA A 328 -14.50 0.74 -2.68
CA ALA A 328 -13.21 1.23 -3.16
C ALA A 328 -13.43 2.22 -4.33
N GLY A 329 -13.51 3.52 -4.02
CA GLY A 329 -13.81 4.53 -5.05
C GLY A 329 -12.77 4.61 -6.17
N ALA A 330 -11.48 4.65 -5.83
CA ALA A 330 -10.37 4.63 -6.78
C ALA A 330 -9.30 3.65 -6.27
N PRO A 331 -9.34 2.36 -6.69
CA PRO A 331 -8.52 1.32 -6.10
C PRO A 331 -7.05 1.49 -6.48
N GLY A 332 -6.16 1.40 -5.48
CA GLY A 332 -4.72 1.35 -5.70
C GLY A 332 -4.27 -0.02 -6.23
N ILE A 333 -2.97 -0.29 -6.19
CA ILE A 333 -2.44 -1.55 -6.72
C ILE A 333 -2.79 -2.75 -5.82
N LEU A 334 -2.81 -2.56 -4.49
CA LEU A 334 -3.09 -3.65 -3.56
C LEU A 334 -4.54 -4.08 -3.66
N THR A 335 -5.47 -3.12 -3.73
CA THR A 335 -6.91 -3.40 -3.89
C THR A 335 -7.17 -4.13 -5.21
N ARG A 336 -6.55 -3.71 -6.33
CA ARG A 336 -6.73 -4.40 -7.62
C ARG A 336 -6.21 -5.85 -7.62
N LEU A 337 -5.13 -6.14 -6.90
CA LEU A 337 -4.64 -7.52 -6.71
C LEU A 337 -5.62 -8.34 -5.85
N ALA A 338 -6.16 -7.74 -4.78
CA ALA A 338 -7.15 -8.38 -3.92
C ALA A 338 -8.48 -8.62 -4.67
N GLU A 339 -8.92 -7.72 -5.54
CA GLU A 339 -10.08 -7.93 -6.43
C GLU A 339 -9.86 -9.08 -7.41
N ALA A 340 -8.65 -9.23 -7.97
CA ALA A 340 -8.32 -10.38 -8.80
C ALA A 340 -8.42 -11.69 -7.99
N ARG A 341 -7.95 -11.71 -6.73
CA ARG A 341 -8.15 -12.85 -5.81
C ARG A 341 -9.62 -13.12 -5.52
N LEU A 342 -10.42 -12.08 -5.28
CA LEU A 342 -11.86 -12.22 -5.10
C LEU A 342 -12.51 -12.85 -6.34
N HIS A 343 -12.15 -12.42 -7.55
CA HIS A 343 -12.64 -13.03 -8.79
C HIS A 343 -12.21 -14.49 -8.94
N LEU A 344 -10.99 -14.85 -8.52
CA LEU A 344 -10.54 -16.24 -8.47
C LEU A 344 -11.40 -17.07 -7.51
N ALA A 345 -11.64 -16.56 -6.30
CA ALA A 345 -12.49 -17.21 -5.29
C ALA A 345 -13.96 -17.34 -5.75
N GLU A 346 -14.48 -16.36 -6.50
CA GLU A 346 -15.81 -16.40 -7.09
C GLU A 346 -15.90 -17.33 -8.32
N GLY A 347 -14.77 -17.83 -8.86
CA GLY A 347 -14.75 -18.59 -10.11
C GLY A 347 -14.89 -17.72 -11.38
N ARG A 348 -14.76 -16.40 -11.27
CA ARG A 348 -14.82 -15.42 -12.37
C ARG A 348 -13.46 -15.23 -13.02
N TYR A 349 -12.89 -16.32 -13.54
CA TYR A 349 -11.50 -16.34 -14.05
C TYR A 349 -11.25 -15.37 -15.20
N GLY A 350 -12.23 -15.13 -16.07
CA GLY A 350 -12.11 -14.14 -17.16
C GLY A 350 -11.86 -12.72 -16.63
N ASN A 351 -12.61 -12.32 -15.60
CA ASN A 351 -12.44 -11.02 -14.94
C ASN A 351 -11.09 -10.92 -14.23
N ALA A 352 -10.68 -12.00 -13.54
CA ALA A 352 -9.36 -12.06 -12.91
C ALA A 352 -8.24 -11.88 -13.95
N VAL A 353 -8.25 -12.65 -15.05
CA VAL A 353 -7.26 -12.55 -16.13
C VAL A 353 -7.23 -11.13 -16.71
N HIS A 354 -8.39 -10.56 -17.03
CA HIS A 354 -8.46 -9.21 -17.59
C HIS A 354 -7.85 -8.16 -16.64
N GLY A 355 -8.25 -8.16 -15.37
CA GLY A 355 -7.72 -7.24 -14.36
C GLY A 355 -6.20 -7.39 -14.16
N LEU A 356 -5.71 -8.62 -14.10
CA LEU A 356 -4.28 -8.91 -13.95
C LEU A 356 -3.46 -8.48 -15.17
N GLN A 357 -4.00 -8.60 -16.38
CA GLN A 357 -3.35 -8.10 -17.60
C GLN A 357 -3.23 -6.57 -17.59
N LEU A 358 -4.27 -5.86 -17.14
CA LEU A 358 -4.22 -4.40 -16.96
C LEU A 358 -3.17 -3.98 -15.93
N ILE A 359 -3.05 -4.73 -14.83
CA ILE A 359 -1.98 -4.50 -13.83
C ILE A 359 -0.61 -4.72 -14.46
N LEU A 360 -0.40 -5.82 -15.18
CA LEU A 360 0.89 -6.17 -15.78
C LEU A 360 1.33 -5.24 -16.91
N ALA A 361 0.39 -4.51 -17.53
CA ALA A 361 0.68 -3.48 -18.52
C ALA A 361 1.32 -2.23 -17.93
N ASP A 362 1.25 -2.01 -16.61
CA ASP A 362 1.86 -0.87 -15.93
C ASP A 362 3.40 -1.01 -15.86
N THR A 363 4.10 -0.10 -16.54
CA THR A 363 5.57 -0.06 -16.59
C THR A 363 6.20 0.37 -15.27
N HIS A 364 5.47 1.06 -14.40
CA HIS A 364 5.93 1.52 -13.09
C HIS A 364 5.71 0.50 -11.96
N LEU A 365 5.00 -0.60 -12.26
CA LEU A 365 4.71 -1.68 -11.32
C LEU A 365 5.99 -2.21 -10.67
N GLY A 366 5.99 -2.30 -9.33
CA GLY A 366 7.09 -2.87 -8.56
C GLY A 366 7.27 -4.37 -8.83
N PRO A 367 8.48 -4.93 -8.63
CA PRO A 367 8.72 -6.36 -8.83
C PRO A 367 7.79 -7.25 -8.00
N GLY A 368 7.54 -6.94 -6.72
CA GLY A 368 6.69 -7.77 -5.86
C GLY A 368 5.25 -7.89 -6.38
N ALA A 369 4.61 -6.76 -6.72
CA ALA A 369 3.27 -6.75 -7.28
C ALA A 369 3.21 -7.41 -8.67
N ARG A 370 4.29 -7.33 -9.47
CA ARG A 370 4.39 -8.03 -10.75
C ARG A 370 4.48 -9.54 -10.58
N ASP A 371 5.22 -9.99 -9.59
CA ASP A 371 5.36 -11.41 -9.28
C ASP A 371 4.05 -11.98 -8.71
N GLU A 372 3.37 -11.21 -7.84
CA GLU A 372 2.04 -11.53 -7.31
C GLU A 372 1.02 -11.65 -8.43
N ALA A 373 0.95 -10.67 -9.34
CA ALA A 373 0.02 -10.71 -10.47
C ALA A 373 0.25 -11.92 -11.38
N ARG A 374 1.52 -12.33 -11.59
CA ARG A 374 1.86 -13.52 -12.39
C ARG A 374 1.46 -14.81 -11.69
N ALA A 375 1.62 -14.89 -10.36
CA ALA A 375 1.16 -16.04 -9.60
C ALA A 375 -0.37 -16.18 -9.64
N LEU A 376 -1.09 -15.07 -9.51
CA LEU A 376 -2.55 -15.05 -9.65
C LEU A 376 -3.00 -15.40 -11.08
N LEU A 377 -2.24 -15.00 -12.10
CA LEU A 377 -2.54 -15.37 -13.49
C LEU A 377 -2.35 -16.88 -13.72
N ALA A 378 -1.26 -17.45 -13.19
CA ALA A 378 -1.03 -18.89 -13.22
C ALA A 378 -2.16 -19.65 -12.50
N TRP A 379 -2.65 -19.12 -11.38
CA TRP A 379 -3.82 -19.67 -10.71
C TRP A 379 -5.06 -19.59 -11.61
N ALA A 380 -5.34 -18.45 -12.25
CA ALA A 380 -6.47 -18.29 -13.16
C ALA A 380 -6.43 -19.23 -14.37
N GLU A 381 -5.24 -19.55 -14.88
CA GLU A 381 -5.03 -20.52 -15.96
C GLU A 381 -5.33 -21.94 -15.46
N TYR A 382 -4.65 -22.37 -14.40
CA TYR A 382 -4.83 -23.71 -13.84
C TYR A 382 -6.27 -23.98 -13.37
N ALA A 383 -6.92 -22.99 -12.76
CA ALA A 383 -8.30 -23.13 -12.28
C ALA A 383 -9.35 -23.31 -13.40
N ARG A 384 -8.99 -23.00 -14.64
CA ARG A 384 -9.90 -23.05 -15.79
C ARG A 384 -10.09 -24.45 -16.34
N ASP A 385 -9.00 -25.18 -16.56
CA ASP A 385 -8.98 -26.48 -17.24
C ASP A 385 -8.03 -27.51 -16.58
N GLY A 386 -7.32 -27.12 -15.51
CA GLY A 386 -6.35 -27.98 -14.82
C GLY A 386 -5.02 -28.11 -15.54
N HIS A 387 -4.75 -27.27 -16.55
CA HIS A 387 -3.48 -27.24 -17.26
C HIS A 387 -2.71 -25.97 -16.92
N LEU A 388 -1.39 -26.09 -16.82
CA LEU A 388 -0.47 -24.97 -16.67
C LEU A 388 0.64 -25.10 -17.70
N ASP A 389 0.92 -24.03 -18.44
CA ASP A 389 2.04 -23.98 -19.38
C ASP A 389 3.36 -24.25 -18.64
N PRO A 390 4.19 -25.20 -19.10
CA PRO A 390 5.50 -25.49 -18.49
C PRO A 390 6.42 -24.27 -18.33
N LEU A 391 6.30 -23.26 -19.21
CA LEU A 391 7.05 -22.01 -19.11
C LEU A 391 6.55 -21.16 -17.93
N VAL A 392 5.25 -21.15 -17.66
CA VAL A 392 4.65 -20.47 -16.51
C VAL A 392 5.05 -21.18 -15.21
N ALA A 393 4.99 -22.50 -15.17
CA ALA A 393 5.47 -23.31 -14.04
C ALA A 393 6.97 -23.04 -13.75
N SER A 394 7.80 -23.05 -14.79
CA SER A 394 9.23 -22.75 -14.68
C SER A 394 9.50 -21.34 -14.14
N ARG A 395 8.65 -20.36 -14.46
CA ARG A 395 8.75 -18.99 -13.91
C ARG A 395 8.43 -18.97 -12.43
N LEU A 396 7.38 -19.65 -11.99
CA LEU A 396 7.04 -19.77 -10.57
C LEU A 396 8.15 -20.43 -9.77
N CYS A 397 8.78 -21.50 -10.29
CA CYS A 397 9.94 -22.12 -9.65
C CYS A 397 11.12 -21.15 -9.51
N ARG A 398 11.41 -20.35 -10.56
CA ARG A 398 12.47 -19.33 -10.49
C ARG A 398 12.14 -18.22 -9.50
N GLN A 399 10.89 -17.80 -9.43
CA GLN A 399 10.43 -16.79 -8.45
C GLN A 399 10.55 -17.34 -7.02
N ALA A 400 10.17 -18.59 -6.78
CA ALA A 400 10.32 -19.22 -5.47
C ALA A 400 11.79 -19.37 -5.02
N ALA A 401 12.71 -19.58 -5.97
CA ALA A 401 14.14 -19.62 -5.68
C ALA A 401 14.68 -18.27 -5.15
N ASP A 402 14.01 -17.16 -5.44
CA ASP A 402 14.19 -15.92 -4.70
C ASP A 402 13.32 -15.98 -3.44
N ILE A 403 13.94 -16.22 -2.27
CA ILE A 403 13.29 -16.37 -0.96
C ILE A 403 12.31 -15.21 -0.65
N SER A 404 12.44 -14.08 -1.35
CA SER A 404 11.56 -12.92 -1.34
C SER A 404 10.11 -13.15 -1.83
N ALA A 405 9.73 -14.36 -2.24
CA ALA A 405 8.40 -14.67 -2.76
C ALA A 405 7.56 -15.61 -1.89
N ARG A 406 8.06 -16.07 -0.73
CA ARG A 406 7.41 -17.11 0.09
C ARG A 406 6.03 -16.69 0.58
N ARG A 407 5.86 -15.45 1.03
CA ARG A 407 4.54 -14.90 1.42
C ARG A 407 3.49 -15.05 0.33
N MET A 408 3.84 -14.66 -0.91
CA MET A 408 2.90 -14.73 -2.03
C MET A 408 2.47 -16.18 -2.28
N LEU A 409 3.43 -17.11 -2.27
CA LEU A 409 3.18 -18.53 -2.48
C LEU A 409 2.31 -19.14 -1.37
N ALA A 410 2.41 -18.66 -0.12
CA ALA A 410 1.53 -19.09 0.98
C ALA A 410 0.04 -18.80 0.70
N THR A 411 -0.26 -17.79 -0.13
CA THR A 411 -1.63 -17.44 -0.53
C THR A 411 -2.11 -18.16 -1.80
N VAL A 412 -1.24 -18.94 -2.45
CA VAL A 412 -1.58 -19.73 -3.64
C VAL A 412 -2.12 -21.10 -3.23
N PRO A 413 -3.15 -21.63 -3.92
CA PRO A 413 -3.75 -22.90 -3.52
C PRO A 413 -2.84 -24.11 -3.66
N ARG A 414 -3.04 -25.08 -2.75
CA ARG A 414 -2.26 -26.32 -2.67
C ARG A 414 -2.24 -27.10 -3.99
N GLN A 415 -3.36 -27.12 -4.73
CA GLN A 415 -3.49 -27.81 -6.01
C GLN A 415 -2.54 -27.24 -7.07
N LEU A 416 -2.43 -25.91 -7.14
CA LEU A 416 -1.53 -25.26 -8.07
C LEU A 416 -0.07 -25.53 -7.68
N VAL A 417 0.25 -25.45 -6.38
CA VAL A 417 1.59 -25.76 -5.87
C VAL A 417 2.01 -27.19 -6.22
N ALA A 418 1.14 -28.17 -5.97
CA ALA A 418 1.39 -29.57 -6.33
C ALA A 418 1.59 -29.75 -7.83
N HIS A 419 0.75 -29.10 -8.65
CA HIS A 419 0.86 -29.20 -10.10
C HIS A 419 2.13 -28.56 -10.66
N VAL A 420 2.56 -27.41 -10.12
CA VAL A 420 3.83 -26.77 -10.49
C VAL A 420 5.00 -27.71 -10.22
N ALA A 421 5.00 -28.41 -9.08
CA ALA A 421 6.04 -29.40 -8.78
C ALA A 421 6.00 -30.60 -9.75
N GLU A 422 4.81 -31.06 -10.12
CA GLU A 422 4.59 -32.20 -11.03
C GLU A 422 5.11 -31.92 -12.45
N VAL A 423 4.84 -30.74 -13.01
CA VAL A 423 5.19 -30.41 -14.40
C VAL A 423 6.59 -29.82 -14.55
N SER A 424 7.30 -29.58 -13.45
CA SER A 424 8.62 -28.96 -13.46
C SER A 424 9.75 -29.99 -13.51
N PRO A 425 10.94 -29.62 -14.05
CA PRO A 425 12.12 -30.49 -14.00
C PRO A 425 12.48 -30.89 -12.56
N PRO A 426 13.03 -32.11 -12.32
CA PRO A 426 13.22 -32.65 -10.96
C PRO A 426 13.98 -31.73 -9.98
N ASP A 427 15.08 -31.10 -10.42
CA ASP A 427 15.86 -30.15 -9.61
C ASP A 427 15.05 -28.89 -9.26
N ALA A 428 14.32 -28.33 -10.22
CA ALA A 428 13.47 -27.17 -10.00
C ALA A 428 12.29 -27.51 -9.07
N ALA A 429 11.67 -28.67 -9.25
CA ALA A 429 10.59 -29.17 -8.41
C ALA A 429 11.05 -29.41 -6.96
N GLN A 430 12.24 -29.98 -6.75
CA GLN A 430 12.80 -30.20 -5.42
C GLN A 430 13.02 -28.86 -4.68
N ARG A 431 13.62 -27.88 -5.35
CA ARG A 431 13.84 -26.54 -4.77
C ARG A 431 12.53 -25.83 -4.47
N PHE A 432 11.58 -25.88 -5.42
CA PHE A 432 10.26 -25.28 -5.24
C PHE A 432 9.54 -25.88 -4.04
N THR A 433 9.47 -27.21 -3.95
CA THR A 433 8.85 -27.93 -2.83
C THR A 433 9.52 -27.58 -1.49
N ALA A 434 10.85 -27.47 -1.44
CA ALA A 434 11.56 -27.10 -0.22
C ALA A 434 11.23 -25.66 0.25
N VAL A 435 10.92 -24.76 -0.68
CA VAL A 435 10.55 -23.36 -0.36
C VAL A 435 9.14 -23.26 0.20
N VAL A 436 8.23 -24.15 -0.21
CA VAL A 436 6.81 -24.11 0.17
C VAL A 436 6.41 -25.15 1.22
N SER A 437 7.30 -26.10 1.56
CA SER A 437 6.95 -27.26 2.38
C SER A 437 6.42 -26.94 3.79
N ASP A 438 6.84 -25.81 4.35
CA ASP A 438 6.44 -25.33 5.68
C ASP A 438 5.32 -24.28 5.63
N LEU A 439 4.82 -23.96 4.43
CA LEU A 439 3.71 -23.03 4.24
C LEU A 439 2.38 -23.76 4.34
N THR A 440 1.41 -23.14 4.99
CA THR A 440 0.02 -23.59 4.95
C THR A 440 -0.67 -22.94 3.76
N HIS A 441 -1.21 -23.77 2.86
CA HIS A 441 -1.85 -23.32 1.62
C HIS A 441 -3.37 -23.42 1.71
N PRO A 442 -4.11 -22.47 1.13
CA PRO A 442 -5.55 -22.60 0.95
C PRO A 442 -5.89 -23.73 -0.06
N GLU A 443 -7.12 -24.21 -0.01
CA GLU A 443 -7.66 -25.14 -1.00
C GLU A 443 -8.42 -24.39 -2.08
N MET A 444 -8.26 -24.81 -3.34
CA MET A 444 -9.19 -24.41 -4.39
C MET A 444 -10.52 -25.12 -4.20
N THR A 445 -11.61 -24.37 -4.39
CA THR A 445 -12.93 -24.98 -4.58
C THR A 445 -12.90 -25.81 -5.86
N GLU A 446 -13.22 -27.11 -5.74
CA GLU A 446 -13.26 -27.99 -6.90
C GLU A 446 -14.31 -27.55 -7.90
N ARG A 447 -13.88 -27.28 -9.14
CA ARG A 447 -14.79 -26.97 -10.24
C ARG A 447 -15.15 -28.26 -10.98
N PRO A 448 -16.43 -28.51 -11.27
CA PRO A 448 -16.84 -29.64 -12.09
C PRO A 448 -16.14 -29.62 -13.45
N LYS A 449 -15.43 -30.71 -13.80
CA LYS A 449 -14.80 -30.86 -15.12
C LYS A 449 -15.86 -31.17 -16.18
N LEU A 450 -16.40 -30.12 -16.79
CA LEU A 450 -17.37 -30.23 -17.88
C LEU A 450 -16.67 -30.27 -19.24
N THR A 451 -17.10 -31.18 -20.10
CA THR A 451 -16.71 -31.23 -21.51
C THR A 451 -17.32 -30.05 -22.27
N ALA A 452 -16.76 -29.71 -23.43
CA ALA A 452 -17.33 -28.67 -24.30
C ALA A 452 -18.81 -28.92 -24.64
N GLY A 453 -19.19 -30.19 -24.84
CA GLY A 453 -20.58 -30.59 -25.08
C GLY A 453 -21.49 -30.34 -23.87
N GLU A 454 -21.07 -30.80 -22.69
CA GLU A 454 -21.82 -30.58 -21.44
C GLU A 454 -21.95 -29.10 -21.09
N LEU A 455 -20.89 -28.30 -21.28
CA LEU A 455 -20.92 -26.86 -21.04
C LEU A 455 -21.84 -26.14 -22.03
N ARG A 456 -21.87 -26.58 -23.29
CA ARG A 456 -22.79 -26.07 -24.32
C ARG A 456 -24.24 -26.39 -23.98
N VAL A 457 -24.54 -27.61 -23.52
CA VAL A 457 -25.87 -28.00 -23.02
C VAL A 457 -26.25 -27.22 -21.76
N LEU A 458 -25.32 -27.06 -20.81
CA LEU A 458 -25.54 -26.29 -19.59
C LEU A 458 -25.96 -24.85 -19.88
N ASN A 459 -25.30 -24.21 -20.84
CA ASN A 459 -25.63 -22.85 -21.30
C ASN A 459 -26.97 -22.78 -22.06
N ALA A 460 -27.44 -23.89 -22.63
CA ALA A 460 -28.74 -23.96 -23.29
C ALA A 460 -29.90 -24.04 -22.27
N LEU A 461 -29.64 -24.48 -21.04
CA LEU A 461 -30.69 -24.75 -20.06
C LEU A 461 -31.53 -23.51 -19.67
N PRO A 462 -30.99 -22.30 -19.57
CA PRO A 462 -31.82 -21.12 -19.31
C PRO A 462 -32.59 -20.63 -20.54
N ARG A 463 -32.25 -21.08 -21.76
CA ARG A 463 -32.71 -20.49 -23.03
C ARG A 463 -33.79 -21.31 -23.76
N HIS A 464 -33.90 -22.59 -23.44
CA HIS A 464 -34.84 -23.52 -24.08
C HIS A 464 -35.66 -24.22 -23.00
N GLU A 465 -36.89 -24.65 -23.28
CA GLU A 465 -37.72 -25.34 -22.28
C GLU A 465 -37.50 -26.85 -22.34
N THR A 466 -37.38 -27.41 -23.54
CA THR A 466 -37.33 -28.88 -23.73
C THR A 466 -35.97 -29.40 -24.21
N THR A 467 -35.67 -30.67 -23.93
CA THR A 467 -34.48 -31.34 -24.51
C THR A 467 -34.56 -31.45 -26.03
N ALA A 468 -35.77 -31.45 -26.60
CA ALA A 468 -35.98 -31.50 -28.05
C ALA A 468 -35.57 -30.19 -28.71
N GLU A 469 -35.89 -29.05 -28.11
CA GLU A 469 -35.41 -27.74 -28.57
C GLU A 469 -33.89 -27.66 -28.53
N ILE A 470 -33.26 -28.05 -27.41
CA ILE A 470 -31.79 -28.06 -27.28
C ILE A 470 -31.16 -28.95 -28.36
N ALA A 471 -31.75 -30.13 -28.61
CA ALA A 471 -31.29 -31.06 -29.63
C ALA A 471 -31.40 -30.48 -31.05
N SER A 472 -32.52 -29.80 -31.33
CA SER A 472 -32.74 -29.09 -32.59
C SER A 472 -31.72 -27.96 -32.79
N THR A 473 -31.52 -27.11 -31.77
CA THR A 473 -30.55 -26.00 -31.81
C THR A 473 -29.12 -26.47 -32.07
N PHE A 474 -28.73 -27.63 -31.51
CA PHE A 474 -27.38 -28.16 -31.68
C PHE A 474 -27.24 -29.19 -32.81
N HIS A 475 -28.30 -29.43 -33.59
CA HIS A 475 -28.35 -30.44 -34.65
C HIS A 475 -27.87 -31.85 -34.20
N VAL A 476 -28.29 -32.28 -33.01
CA VAL A 476 -27.99 -33.60 -32.44
C VAL A 476 -29.27 -34.36 -32.07
N SER A 477 -29.18 -35.65 -31.78
CA SER A 477 -30.35 -36.41 -31.31
C SER A 477 -30.77 -36.00 -29.89
N PRO A 478 -32.07 -36.05 -29.53
CA PRO A 478 -32.52 -35.84 -28.15
C PRO A 478 -31.88 -36.79 -27.14
N ASN A 479 -31.51 -38.01 -27.57
CA ASN A 479 -30.81 -38.98 -26.72
C ASN A 479 -29.38 -38.53 -26.40
N THR A 480 -28.69 -37.87 -27.33
CA THR A 480 -27.37 -37.27 -27.08
C THR A 480 -27.46 -36.20 -26.00
N VAL A 481 -28.48 -35.34 -26.05
CA VAL A 481 -28.72 -34.30 -25.03
C VAL A 481 -29.05 -34.93 -23.68
N LYS A 482 -29.90 -35.97 -23.63
CA LYS A 482 -30.22 -36.69 -22.39
C LYS A 482 -28.98 -37.32 -21.74
N SER A 483 -28.11 -37.96 -22.52
CA SER A 483 -26.87 -38.53 -22.01
C SER A 483 -25.90 -37.46 -21.49
N GLN A 484 -25.78 -36.32 -22.19
CA GLN A 484 -24.98 -35.20 -21.72
C GLN A 484 -25.56 -34.56 -20.45
N LEU A 485 -26.88 -34.41 -20.34
CA LEU A 485 -27.57 -33.94 -19.14
C LEU A 485 -27.36 -34.86 -17.94
N ALA A 486 -27.45 -36.18 -18.12
CA ALA A 486 -27.22 -37.13 -17.04
C ALA A 486 -25.78 -37.04 -16.51
N SER A 487 -24.79 -36.95 -17.42
CA SER A 487 -23.38 -36.74 -17.04
C SER A 487 -23.17 -35.38 -16.37
N LEU A 488 -23.79 -34.32 -16.91
CA LEU A 488 -23.75 -32.96 -16.36
C LEU A 488 -24.31 -32.92 -14.93
N TYR A 489 -25.50 -33.47 -14.69
CA TYR A 489 -26.14 -33.50 -13.37
C TYR A 489 -25.29 -34.24 -12.34
N ARG A 490 -24.75 -35.40 -12.72
CA ARG A 490 -23.81 -36.15 -11.87
C ARG A 490 -22.56 -35.32 -11.53
N LYS A 491 -21.98 -34.63 -12.52
CA LYS A 491 -20.78 -33.80 -12.32
C LYS A 491 -21.05 -32.54 -11.49
N LEU A 492 -22.25 -31.97 -11.58
CA LEU A 492 -22.67 -30.81 -10.80
C LEU A 492 -23.21 -31.19 -9.40
N GLY A 493 -23.42 -32.48 -9.13
CA GLY A 493 -24.02 -32.97 -7.89
C GLY A 493 -25.48 -32.55 -7.71
N CYS A 494 -26.23 -32.38 -8.80
CA CYS A 494 -27.64 -31.97 -8.79
C CYS A 494 -28.57 -33.03 -9.36
N ALA A 495 -29.87 -32.93 -9.06
CA ALA A 495 -30.89 -33.86 -9.50
C ALA A 495 -31.92 -33.24 -10.47
N SER A 496 -31.90 -31.92 -10.66
CA SER A 496 -32.88 -31.23 -11.49
C SER A 496 -32.27 -30.15 -12.38
N ARG A 497 -33.02 -29.76 -13.41
CA ARG A 497 -32.67 -28.65 -14.31
C ARG A 497 -32.44 -27.34 -13.53
N ASP A 498 -33.39 -26.97 -12.68
CA ASP A 498 -33.33 -25.70 -11.94
C ASP A 498 -32.18 -25.70 -10.93
N GLU A 499 -31.90 -26.85 -10.32
CA GLU A 499 -30.72 -27.01 -9.48
C GLU A 499 -29.42 -26.94 -10.29
N ALA A 500 -29.36 -27.55 -11.47
CA ALA A 500 -28.20 -27.43 -12.36
C ALA A 500 -27.94 -25.97 -12.75
N VAL A 501 -28.99 -25.22 -13.10
CA VAL A 501 -28.89 -23.79 -13.43
C VAL A 501 -28.46 -22.98 -12.20
N ARG A 502 -29.03 -23.22 -11.02
CA ARG A 502 -28.63 -22.55 -9.77
C ARG A 502 -27.17 -22.83 -9.39
N VAL A 503 -26.74 -24.10 -9.44
CA VAL A 503 -25.36 -24.49 -9.15
C VAL A 503 -24.40 -23.87 -10.17
N ALA A 504 -24.76 -23.90 -11.46
CA ALA A 504 -23.96 -23.30 -12.51
C ALA A 504 -23.86 -21.77 -12.39
N ALA A 505 -24.94 -21.10 -12.01
CA ALA A 505 -24.92 -19.66 -11.73
C ALA A 505 -24.01 -19.35 -10.53
N ARG A 506 -24.13 -20.11 -9.43
CA ARG A 506 -23.28 -19.96 -8.24
C ARG A 506 -21.80 -20.16 -8.54
N LEU A 507 -21.46 -21.11 -9.40
CA LEU A 507 -20.08 -21.44 -9.80
C LEU A 507 -19.58 -20.62 -11.01
N ASN A 508 -20.34 -19.61 -11.46
CA ASN A 508 -20.04 -18.81 -12.66
C ASN A 508 -19.67 -19.69 -13.88
N LEU A 509 -20.41 -20.77 -14.12
CA LEU A 509 -20.27 -21.69 -15.27
C LEU A 509 -21.10 -21.27 -16.49
N LEU A 510 -22.09 -20.39 -16.28
CA LEU A 510 -22.94 -19.86 -17.35
C LEU A 510 -22.22 -18.71 -18.07
N SER A 511 -22.29 -18.69 -19.40
CA SER A 511 -21.83 -17.55 -20.17
C SER A 511 -22.71 -16.34 -19.89
N ALA A 512 -22.07 -15.17 -19.66
CA ALA A 512 -22.79 -13.91 -19.74
C ALA A 512 -23.49 -13.88 -21.10
N ALA A 513 -24.80 -13.67 -21.11
CA ALA A 513 -25.58 -13.75 -22.33
C ALA A 513 -25.02 -12.77 -23.38
N SER A 514 -24.32 -13.29 -24.38
CA SER A 514 -24.23 -12.63 -25.67
C SER A 514 -25.68 -12.43 -26.12
N GLY A 515 -26.11 -11.17 -26.27
CA GLY A 515 -27.40 -10.84 -26.89
C GLY A 515 -27.52 -11.52 -28.26
N PRO A 516 -28.76 -11.72 -28.75
CA PRO A 516 -29.01 -12.55 -29.92
C PRO A 516 -28.28 -12.01 -31.14
N GLU A 517 -27.73 -12.94 -31.92
CA GLU A 517 -27.30 -12.75 -33.32
C GLU A 517 -28.43 -12.20 -34.21
#